data_AF-A0A8T5XIZ2-F1
#
_entry.id   AF-A0A8T5XIZ2-F1
#
_cell.length_a   1.000
_cell.length_b   1.000
_cell.length_c   1.000
_cell.angle_alpha   90.00
_cell.angle_beta   90.00
_cell.angle_gamma   90.00
#
_symmetry.space_group_name_H-M   'P 1'
#
loop_
_entity.id
_entity.type
_entity.pdbx_description
1 polymer ?
#
loop_
_entity_poly.entity_id
_entity_poly.type
_entity_poly.pdbx_seq_one_letter_code
_entity_poly.pdbx_strand_id
1 'polypeptide(L)' 'DFTEAIPAFLTIIMMPLTYSIAEGIVFGMISYIALKTITGKYREVSPLMYILGLLFILKFIIG' A
#
# COMPACT_ATOMS: atom_id res chain seq x y z
N ASP A 1 -3.71 -5.36 -14.18
CA ASP A 1 -2.41 -6.01 -13.93
C ASP A 1 -2.45 -6.70 -12.56
N PHE A 2 -1.83 -7.87 -12.36
CA PHE A 2 -1.84 -8.52 -11.04
C PHE A 2 -1.21 -7.63 -9.95
N THR A 3 -0.27 -6.76 -10.34
CA THR A 3 0.35 -5.76 -9.47
C THR A 3 -0.57 -4.63 -9.01
N GLU A 4 -1.78 -4.53 -9.57
CA GLU A 4 -2.83 -3.57 -9.17
C GLU A 4 -4.05 -4.27 -8.58
N ALA A 5 -4.44 -5.41 -9.14
CA ALA A 5 -5.58 -6.17 -8.69
C ALA A 5 -5.38 -6.72 -7.26
N ILE A 6 -4.17 -7.21 -6.95
CA ILE A 6 -3.86 -7.73 -5.61
C ILE A 6 -3.95 -6.62 -4.54
N PRO A 7 -3.29 -5.45 -4.70
CA PRO A 7 -3.42 -4.35 -3.76
C PRO A 7 -4.86 -3.83 -3.60
N ALA A 8 -5.60 -3.72 -4.70
CA ALA A 8 -6.98 -3.24 -4.67
C ALA A 8 -7.88 -4.19 -3.86
N PHE A 9 -7.72 -5.51 -4.07
CA PHE A 9 -8.43 -6.52 -3.29
C PHE A 9 -8.04 -6.48 -1.81
N LEU A 10 -6.74 -6.38 -1.52
CA LEU A 10 -6.22 -6.22 -0.15
C LEU A 10 -6.81 -4.99 0.54
N THR A 11 -6.91 -3.87 -0.18
CA THR A 11 -7.50 -2.62 0.32
C THR A 11 -8.94 -2.85 0.77
N ILE A 12 -9.75 -3.46 -0.09
CA ILE A 12 -11.18 -3.70 0.16
C ILE A 12 -11.39 -4.64 1.34
N ILE A 13 -10.55 -5.67 1.49
CA ILE A 13 -10.64 -6.62 2.62
C ILE A 13 -10.10 -6.02 3.92
N MET A 14 -9.04 -5.22 3.86
CA MET A 14 -8.46 -4.63 5.06
C MET A 14 -9.38 -3.60 5.69
N MET A 15 -10.17 -2.84 4.91
CA MET A 15 -11.11 -1.85 5.46
C MET A 15 -12.07 -2.41 6.53
N PRO A 16 -12.83 -3.50 6.29
CA PRO A 16 -13.67 -4.11 7.32
C PRO A 16 -12.84 -4.85 8.37
N LEU A 17 -11.70 -5.45 8.00
CA LEU A 17 -10.89 -6.23 8.95
C LEU A 17 -10.25 -5.35 10.05
N THR A 18 -9.79 -4.16 9.67
CA THR A 18 -9.17 -3.20 10.59
C THR A 18 -10.20 -2.28 11.24
N TYR A 19 -11.48 -2.40 10.90
CA TYR A 19 -12.56 -1.48 11.27
C TYR A 19 -12.24 -0.01 10.97
N SER A 20 -11.30 0.24 10.05
CA SER A 20 -10.75 1.55 9.74
C SER A 20 -10.48 1.66 8.25
N ILE A 21 -11.24 2.53 7.59
CA ILE A 21 -11.06 2.84 6.17
C ILE A 21 -9.63 3.34 5.93
N ALA A 22 -9.11 4.17 6.85
CA ALA A 22 -7.76 4.72 6.75
C ALA A 22 -6.70 3.63 6.79
N GLU A 23 -6.77 2.70 7.76
CA GLU A 23 -5.83 1.57 7.85
C GLU A 23 -5.92 0.67 6.61
N GLY A 24 -7.13 0.39 6.11
CA GLY A 24 -7.32 -0.41 4.90
C GLY A 24 -6.67 0.20 3.67
N ILE A 25 -6.81 1.52 3.48
CA ILE A 25 -6.15 2.26 2.39
C ILE A 25 -4.63 2.21 2.53
N VAL A 26 -4.10 2.37 3.74
CA VAL A 26 -2.65 2.34 4.00
C VAL A 26 -2.07 0.97 3.66
N PHE A 27 -2.70 -0.11 4.11
CA PHE A 27 -2.27 -1.47 3.79
C PHE A 27 -2.28 -1.73 2.28
N GLY A 28 -3.35 -1.30 1.61
CA GLY A 28 -3.48 -1.36 0.16
C GLY A 28 -2.37 -0.62 -0.58
N MET A 29 -2.10 0.60 -0.16
CA MET A 29 -1.05 1.44 -0.74
C MET A 29 0.34 0.83 -0.55
N ILE A 30 0.65 0.32 0.65
CA ILE A 30 1.94 -0.34 0.92
C ILE A 30 2.09 -1.59 0.05
N SER A 31 1.02 -2.39 -0.09
CA SER A 31 1.00 -3.57 -0.96
C SER A 31 1.25 -3.20 -2.43
N TYR A 32 0.62 -2.12 -2.92
CA TYR A 32 0.83 -1.61 -4.28
C TYR A 32 2.28 -1.22 -4.53
N ILE A 33 2.85 -0.42 -3.63
CA ILE A 33 4.25 0.01 -3.71
C ILE A 33 5.16 -1.22 -3.72
N ALA A 34 5.00 -2.13 -2.75
CA ALA A 34 5.81 -3.33 -2.64
C ALA A 34 5.74 -4.20 -3.90
N LEU A 35 4.54 -4.47 -4.43
CA LEU A 35 4.38 -5.31 -5.62
C LEU A 35 4.97 -4.67 -6.86
N LYS A 36 4.75 -3.37 -7.09
CA LYS A 36 5.36 -2.66 -8.22
C LYS A 36 6.88 -2.56 -8.09
N THR A 37 7.44 -2.44 -6.88
CA THR A 37 8.88 -2.47 -6.65
C THR A 37 9.48 -3.85 -6.95
N ILE A 38 8.88 -4.92 -6.43
CA ILE A 38 9.38 -6.31 -6.61
C ILE A 38 9.27 -6.75 -8.08
N THR A 39 8.24 -6.33 -8.80
CA THR A 39 8.04 -6.66 -10.21
C THR A 39 8.84 -5.77 -11.17
N GLY A 40 9.69 -4.87 -10.67
CA GLY A 40 10.52 -3.99 -11.49
C GLY A 40 9.76 -2.83 -12.13
N LYS A 41 8.48 -2.64 -11.79
CA LYS A 41 7.60 -1.56 -12.29
C LYS A 41 7.67 -0.30 -11.43
N TYR A 42 8.87 0.04 -10.95
CA TYR A 42 9.08 1.17 -10.04
C TYR A 42 8.69 2.53 -10.64
N ARG A 43 8.71 2.66 -11.98
CA ARG A 43 8.32 3.89 -12.70
C ARG A 43 6.81 4.14 -12.75
N GLU A 44 5.98 3.13 -12.47
CA GLU A 44 4.52 3.26 -12.46
C GLU A 44 3.99 3.78 -11.11
N VAL A 45 4.84 3.82 -10.09
CA VAL A 45 4.52 4.35 -8.76
C VAL A 45 5.02 5.78 -8.68
N SER A 46 4.11 6.70 -8.34
CA SER A 46 4.48 8.11 -8.15
C SER A 46 5.48 8.24 -6.98
N PRO A 47 6.50 9.12 -7.08
CA PRO A 47 7.43 9.40 -5.98
C PRO A 47 6.73 9.77 -4.66
N LEU A 48 5.57 10.43 -4.74
CA LEU A 48 4.75 10.78 -3.58
C LEU A 48 4.24 9.54 -2.83
N MET A 49 3.90 8.48 -3.56
CA MET A 49 3.41 7.22 -2.96
C MET A 49 4.53 6.55 -2.16
N TYR A 50 5.77 6.56 -2.66
CA TYR A 50 6.91 6.05 -1.90
C TYR A 50 7.14 6.85 -0.61
N ILE A 51 7.06 8.19 -0.66
CA ILE A 51 7.20 9.05 0.52
C ILE A 51 6.12 8.72 1.55
N LEU A 52 4.85 8.64 1.12
CA LEU A 52 3.73 8.29 1.99
C LEU A 52 3.88 6.86 2.56
N GLY A 53 4.22 5.89 1.73
CA GLY A 53 4.45 4.50 2.16
C GLY A 53 5.55 4.42 3.22
N LEU A 54 6.66 5.12 3.03
CA LEU A 54 7.75 5.17 4.01
C LEU A 54 7.31 5.84 5.33
N LEU A 55 6.55 6.95 5.25
CA LEU A 55 5.98 7.61 6.43
C LEU A 55 5.04 6.70 7.22
N PHE A 56 4.18 5.95 6.54
CA PHE A 56 3.26 5.01 7.20
C PHE A 56 3.99 3.82 7.82
N ILE A 57 5.02 3.29 7.16
CA ILE A 57 5.87 2.23 7.74
C ILE A 57 6.59 2.76 8.99
N LEU A 58 7.15 3.97 8.94
CA LEU A 58 7.77 4.61 10.11
C LEU A 58 6.76 4.81 11.24
N LYS A 59 5.54 5.25 10.93
CA LYS A 59 4.45 5.36 11.92
C LYS A 59 4.13 4.01 12.56
N PHE A 60 4.19 2.90 11.82
CA PHE A 60 3.89 1.56 12.33
C PHE A 60 5.00 0.99 13.23
N ILE A 61 6.25 1.43 13.02
CA ILE A 61 7.42 0.97 13.81
C ILE A 61 7.64 1.84 15.06
N ILE A 62 7.40 3.15 14.94
CA ILE A 62 7.64 4.13 16.02
C ILE A 62 6.39 4.29 16.91
N GLY A 63 5.21 4.03 16.37
CA GLY A 63 3.91 4.13 17.06
C GLY A 63 3.52 2.89 17.82
#